data_AF-A0A935U1P0-F1
#
_entry.id   AF-A0A935U1P0-F1
#
_cell.length_a   1.000
_cell.length_b   1.000
_cell.length_c   1.000
_cell.angle_alpha   90.00
_cell.angle_beta   90.00
_cell.angle_gamma   90.00
#
_symmetry.space_group_name_H-M   'P 1'
#
loop_
_entity.id
_entity.type
_entity.pdbx_description
1 polymer ?
#
loop_
_entity_poly.entity_id
_entity_poly.type
_entity_poly.pdbx_seq_one_letter_code
_entity_poly.pdbx_strand_id
1 'polypeptide(L)'
;MDPIRGLQAWLLGAVYRAPGSIRQRPNPLLERIIAHDNIRVEHTRKRFDHSKLFIIDERYLALGSMGIGDNHRHEWIDVMVEAEGRQHVARLRDRMAGADEFDPSRGIDFLVHSREAHRKRSCPMISHRLALIDSAQTSLTVEMAYLGDRRFTAALARAVTRGCAVRGW
;
A
#
# COMPACT_ATOMS: atom_id res chain seq x y z
N MET A 1 -0.77 16.28 22.33
CA MET A 1 -1.55 16.52 21.10
C MET A 1 -1.84 18.00 21.07
N ASP A 2 -1.41 18.71 20.02
CA ASP A 2 -1.65 20.14 19.86
C ASP A 2 -3.17 20.38 19.66
N PRO A 3 -3.84 21.12 20.55
CA PRO A 3 -5.29 21.34 20.49
C PRO A 3 -5.75 22.04 19.20
N ILE A 4 -4.88 22.83 18.59
CA ILE A 4 -5.16 23.53 17.32
C ILE A 4 -5.26 22.53 16.17
N ARG A 5 -4.41 21.50 16.15
CA ARG A 5 -4.44 20.43 15.14
C ARG A 5 -5.66 19.53 15.27
N GLY A 6 -6.15 19.33 16.50
CA GLY A 6 -7.39 18.58 16.75
C GLY A 6 -8.61 19.29 16.18
N LEU A 7 -8.69 20.62 16.36
CA LEU A 7 -9.78 21.45 15.86
C LEU A 7 -9.75 21.57 14.32
N GLN A 8 -8.57 21.75 13.72
CA GLN A 8 -8.42 21.76 12.26
C GLN A 8 -8.81 20.41 11.63
N ALA A 9 -8.39 19.29 12.22
CA ALA A 9 -8.75 17.96 11.72
C ALA A 9 -10.27 17.71 11.81
N TRP A 10 -10.91 18.19 12.89
CA TRP A 10 -12.36 18.12 13.04
C TRP A 10 -13.10 18.97 12.00
N LEU A 11 -12.66 20.22 11.79
CA LEU A 11 -13.27 21.14 10.82
C LEU A 11 -13.15 20.60 9.38
N LEU A 12 -11.96 20.10 9.01
CA LEU A 12 -11.73 19.45 7.72
C LEU A 12 -12.60 18.19 7.57
N GLY A 13 -12.73 17.38 8.62
CA GLY A 13 -13.61 16.20 8.61
C GLY A 13 -15.10 16.53 8.43
N ALA A 14 -15.55 17.66 8.98
CA ALA A 14 -16.93 18.13 8.87
C ALA A 14 -17.24 18.73 7.49
N VAL A 15 -16.33 19.56 6.95
CA VAL A 15 -16.50 20.22 5.65
C VAL A 15 -16.38 19.22 4.49
N TYR A 16 -15.46 18.27 4.58
CA TYR A 16 -15.23 17.30 3.50
C TYR A 16 -16.14 16.07 3.53
N ARG A 17 -17.14 15.98 4.44
CA ARG A 17 -18.02 14.81 4.64
C ARG A 17 -17.26 13.49 4.44
N ALA A 18 -16.59 13.00 5.48
CA ALA A 18 -15.86 11.72 5.50
C ALA A 18 -16.23 10.75 4.34
N PRO A 19 -15.43 10.70 3.25
CA PRO A 19 -15.66 9.76 2.16
C PRO A 19 -15.34 8.37 2.70
N GLY A 20 -16.37 7.71 3.24
CA GLY A 20 -16.23 6.44 3.95
C GLY A 20 -17.52 5.93 4.58
N SER A 21 -18.60 6.70 4.55
CA SER A 21 -19.93 6.31 5.01
C SER A 21 -21.00 6.33 3.93
N ILE A 22 -20.62 6.35 2.65
CA ILE A 22 -21.59 6.05 1.59
C ILE A 22 -21.94 4.58 1.75
N ARG A 23 -23.14 4.32 2.30
CA ARG A 23 -23.70 2.98 2.35
C ARG A 23 -23.74 2.46 0.91
N GLN A 24 -22.95 1.43 0.63
CA GLN A 24 -22.96 0.82 -0.70
C GLN A 24 -24.39 0.43 -1.03
N ARG A 25 -24.83 0.76 -2.25
CA ARG A 25 -26.15 0.35 -2.71
C ARG A 25 -26.17 -1.18 -2.80
N PRO A 26 -27.28 -1.84 -2.43
CA PRO A 26 -27.42 -3.27 -2.64
C PRO A 26 -27.12 -3.62 -4.10
N ASN A 27 -26.33 -4.66 -4.32
CA ASN A 27 -25.98 -5.13 -5.65
C ASN A 27 -26.31 -6.63 -5.74
N PRO A 28 -27.33 -7.05 -6.50
CA PRO A 28 -27.74 -8.44 -6.58
C PRO A 28 -26.65 -9.35 -7.18
N LEU A 29 -25.74 -8.82 -8.00
CA LEU A 29 -24.59 -9.57 -8.50
C LEU A 29 -23.55 -9.82 -7.41
N LEU A 30 -23.32 -8.84 -6.53
CA LEU A 30 -22.45 -9.01 -5.37
C LEU A 30 -23.00 -10.08 -4.43
N GLU A 31 -24.31 -10.05 -4.14
CA GLU A 31 -24.96 -11.07 -3.31
C GLU A 31 -24.78 -12.48 -3.90
N ARG A 32 -24.92 -12.62 -5.22
CA ARG A 32 -24.66 -13.89 -5.91
C ARG A 32 -23.21 -14.35 -5.82
N ILE A 33 -22.24 -13.44 -5.89
CA ILE A 33 -20.81 -13.75 -5.72
C ILE A 33 -20.53 -14.21 -4.29
N ILE A 34 -21.06 -13.50 -3.30
CA ILE A 34 -20.88 -13.83 -1.87
C ILE A 34 -21.49 -15.20 -1.54
N ALA A 35 -22.63 -15.54 -2.14
CA ALA A 35 -23.34 -16.79 -1.90
C ALA A 35 -22.86 -17.98 -2.75
N HIS A 36 -21.87 -17.81 -3.64
CA HIS A 36 -21.46 -18.85 -4.58
C HIS A 36 -20.53 -19.89 -3.92
N ASP A 37 -20.82 -21.19 -4.05
CA ASP A 37 -20.08 -22.27 -3.36
C ASP A 37 -18.58 -22.32 -3.68
N ASN A 38 -18.20 -21.97 -4.91
CA ASN A 38 -16.80 -21.94 -5.34
C ASN A 38 -16.07 -20.61 -5.05
N ILE A 39 -16.71 -19.66 -4.35
CA ILE A 39 -16.12 -18.36 -4.05
C ILE A 39 -16.10 -18.15 -2.54
N ARG A 40 -14.92 -17.86 -2.00
CA ARG A 40 -14.74 -17.47 -0.61
C ARG A 40 -14.45 -15.97 -0.52
N VAL A 41 -15.32 -15.23 0.17
CA VAL A 41 -15.16 -13.78 0.35
C VAL A 41 -14.84 -13.46 1.81
N GLU A 42 -13.70 -12.82 2.05
CA GLU A 42 -13.29 -12.35 3.39
C GLU A 42 -13.10 -10.83 3.40
N HIS A 43 -14.11 -10.09 3.87
CA HIS A 43 -14.09 -8.62 3.85
C HIS A 43 -14.32 -7.98 5.23
N THR A 44 -14.83 -8.74 6.20
CA THR A 44 -15.20 -8.22 7.53
C THR A 44 -14.01 -8.01 8.47
N ARG A 45 -12.88 -8.68 8.22
CA ARG A 45 -11.69 -8.64 9.10
C ARG A 45 -10.75 -7.46 8.84
N LYS A 46 -10.66 -6.95 7.61
CA LYS A 46 -9.72 -5.88 7.21
C LYS A 46 -10.45 -4.72 6.54
N ARG A 47 -11.06 -3.84 7.35
CA ARG A 47 -11.84 -2.68 6.88
C ARG A 47 -11.05 -1.65 6.05
N PHE A 48 -9.72 -1.70 6.08
CA PHE A 48 -8.85 -0.74 5.40
C PHE A 48 -7.70 -1.43 4.65
N ASP A 49 -8.00 -2.56 4.00
CA ASP A 49 -7.04 -3.12 3.06
C ASP A 49 -6.98 -2.22 1.81
N HIS A 50 -5.81 -1.63 1.58
CA HIS A 50 -5.54 -0.79 0.42
C HIS A 50 -4.55 -1.43 -0.55
N SER A 51 -4.21 -2.70 -0.35
CA SER A 51 -3.44 -3.48 -1.31
C SER A 51 -4.29 -3.80 -2.54
N LYS A 52 -3.66 -3.84 -3.72
CA LYS A 52 -4.25 -4.37 -4.95
C LYS A 52 -3.34 -5.49 -5.42
N LEU A 53 -3.84 -6.70 -5.24
CA LEU A 53 -3.06 -7.92 -5.25
C LEU A 53 -3.91 -9.01 -5.90
N PHE A 54 -3.35 -9.70 -6.88
CA PHE A 54 -3.94 -10.89 -7.48
C PHE A 54 -2.93 -12.03 -7.41
N ILE A 55 -3.41 -13.22 -7.03
CA ILE A 55 -2.64 -14.46 -7.06
C ILE A 55 -3.45 -15.44 -7.90
N ILE A 56 -2.82 -16.01 -8.93
CA ILE A 56 -3.44 -16.97 -9.86
C ILE A 56 -2.62 -18.25 -9.83
N ASP A 57 -3.30 -19.38 -9.64
CA ASP A 57 -2.73 -20.74 -9.63
C ASP A 57 -1.50 -20.91 -8.71
N GLU A 58 -1.43 -20.14 -7.63
CA GLU A 58 -0.30 -20.11 -6.70
C GLU A 58 1.05 -19.78 -7.36
N ARG A 59 1.03 -19.22 -8.58
CA ARG A 59 2.21 -19.04 -9.43
C ARG A 59 2.36 -17.60 -9.89
N TYR A 60 1.29 -16.97 -10.36
CA TYR A 60 1.34 -15.60 -10.85
C TYR A 60 0.93 -14.65 -9.75
N LEU A 61 1.79 -13.68 -9.46
CA LEU A 61 1.55 -12.62 -8.49
C LEU A 61 1.52 -11.29 -9.23
N ALA A 62 0.39 -10.59 -9.18
CA ALA A 62 0.27 -9.25 -9.74
C ALA A 62 0.00 -8.22 -8.63
N LEU A 63 0.81 -7.16 -8.61
CA LEU A 63 0.70 -6.04 -7.67
C LEU A 63 0.40 -4.75 -8.44
N GLY A 64 -0.69 -4.07 -8.11
CA GLY A 64 -1.13 -2.84 -8.78
C GLY A 64 -1.11 -1.62 -7.87
N SER A 65 -1.11 -0.43 -8.48
CA SER A 65 -1.24 0.84 -7.76
C SER A 65 -2.70 1.26 -7.60
N MET A 66 -3.59 0.82 -8.50
CA MET A 66 -5.01 1.17 -8.51
C MET A 66 -5.96 -0.02 -8.35
N GLY A 67 -7.20 0.26 -7.93
CA GLY A 67 -8.27 -0.72 -7.82
C GLY A 67 -8.91 -1.05 -9.16
N ILE A 68 -9.71 -2.12 -9.20
CA ILE A 68 -10.56 -2.44 -10.35
C ILE A 68 -11.91 -1.74 -10.16
N GLY A 69 -12.31 -0.94 -11.15
CA GLY A 69 -13.65 -0.35 -11.20
C GLY A 69 -13.82 0.55 -12.41
N ASP A 70 -15.07 0.85 -12.75
CA ASP A 70 -15.42 1.56 -13.99
C ASP A 70 -14.73 2.94 -14.12
N ASN A 71 -14.54 3.64 -13.00
CA ASN A 71 -13.88 4.94 -12.95
C ASN A 71 -12.38 4.90 -13.31
N HIS A 72 -11.77 3.71 -13.34
CA HIS A 72 -10.32 3.54 -13.41
C HIS A 72 -9.83 3.26 -14.83
N ARG A 73 -10.75 3.05 -15.79
CA ARG A 73 -10.43 2.54 -17.13
C ARG A 73 -9.87 3.59 -18.09
N HIS A 74 -10.18 4.87 -17.90
CA HIS A 74 -9.91 5.91 -18.90
C HIS A 74 -9.17 7.15 -18.37
N GLU A 75 -9.20 7.40 -17.06
CA GLU A 75 -8.71 8.67 -16.51
C GLU A 75 -7.39 8.51 -15.73
N TRP A 76 -7.08 7.31 -15.25
CA TRP A 76 -5.99 7.09 -14.31
C TRP A 76 -4.87 6.28 -14.93
N ILE A 77 -3.64 6.67 -14.65
CA ILE A 77 -2.44 5.90 -14.98
C ILE A 77 -2.21 4.92 -13.83
N ASP A 78 -2.21 3.62 -14.15
CA ASP A 78 -1.86 2.56 -13.22
C ASP A 78 -0.64 1.80 -13.76
N VAL A 79 0.20 1.33 -12.84
CA VAL A 79 1.29 0.40 -13.12
C VAL A 79 1.04 -0.88 -12.35
N MET A 80 1.08 -1.99 -13.06
CA MET A 80 1.01 -3.33 -12.49
C MET A 80 2.32 -4.05 -12.73
N VAL A 81 2.85 -4.67 -11.68
CA VAL A 81 4.05 -5.51 -11.76
C VAL A 81 3.62 -6.95 -11.55
N GLU A 82 4.00 -7.80 -12.51
CA GLU A 82 3.86 -9.25 -12.40
C GLU A 82 5.18 -9.88 -11.94
N ALA A 83 5.08 -10.83 -11.00
CA ALA A 83 6.15 -11.75 -10.65
C ALA A 83 5.65 -13.19 -10.81
N GLU A 84 6.37 -13.99 -11.60
CA GLU A 84 6.04 -15.39 -11.83
C GLU A 84 6.90 -16.31 -10.95
N GLY A 85 6.24 -17.18 -10.19
CA GLY A 85 6.86 -18.27 -9.45
C GLY A 85 6.27 -18.46 -8.07
N ARG A 86 6.09 -19.73 -7.67
CA ARG A 86 5.51 -20.12 -6.37
C ARG A 86 6.30 -19.52 -5.19
N GLN A 87 7.61 -19.32 -5.36
CA GLN A 87 8.48 -18.72 -4.35
C GLN A 87 8.11 -17.27 -4.02
N HIS A 88 7.60 -16.49 -4.98
CA HIS A 88 7.20 -15.10 -4.76
C HIS A 88 5.87 -15.04 -3.99
N VAL A 89 4.94 -15.93 -4.32
CA VAL A 89 3.66 -16.09 -3.61
C VAL A 89 3.91 -16.51 -2.15
N ALA A 90 4.75 -17.53 -1.93
CA ALA A 90 5.13 -17.99 -0.59
C ALA A 90 5.77 -16.85 0.21
N ARG A 91 6.75 -16.15 -0.37
CA ARG A 91 7.42 -15.02 0.28
C ARG A 91 6.45 -13.91 0.68
N LEU A 92 5.53 -13.53 -0.22
CA LEU A 92 4.52 -12.51 0.11
C LEU A 92 3.66 -12.93 1.30
N ARG A 93 3.23 -14.20 1.35
CA ARG A 93 2.42 -14.72 2.45
C ARG A 93 3.18 -14.71 3.77
N ASP A 94 4.43 -15.15 3.79
CA ASP A 94 5.26 -15.13 5.00
C ASP A 94 5.43 -13.70 5.51
N ARG A 95 5.69 -12.75 4.60
CA ARG A 95 5.76 -11.31 4.92
C ARG A 95 4.43 -10.79 5.48
N MET A 96 3.31 -11.11 4.85
CA MET A 96 1.97 -10.66 5.30
C MET A 96 1.59 -11.26 6.67
N ALA A 97 1.94 -12.52 6.91
CA ALA A 97 1.74 -13.21 8.19
C ALA A 97 2.69 -12.73 9.29
N GLY A 98 3.77 -12.02 8.93
CA GLY A 98 4.82 -11.64 9.87
C GLY A 98 5.74 -12.78 10.28
N ALA A 99 5.75 -13.87 9.49
CA ALA A 99 6.58 -15.04 9.76
C ALA A 99 8.06 -14.82 9.38
N ASP A 100 8.36 -13.76 8.64
CA ASP A 100 9.68 -13.44 8.14
C ASP A 100 9.87 -11.91 8.06
N GLU A 101 11.11 -11.40 7.99
CA GLU A 101 11.46 -9.98 7.91
C GLU A 101 11.71 -9.50 6.47
N PHE A 102 11.80 -8.18 6.26
CA PHE A 102 12.20 -7.64 4.96
C PHE A 102 13.70 -7.83 4.75
N ASP A 103 14.09 -8.33 3.59
CA ASP A 103 15.46 -8.61 3.20
C ASP A 103 15.79 -7.87 1.89
N PRO A 104 16.57 -6.76 1.96
CA PRO A 104 16.93 -5.97 0.80
C PRO A 104 17.96 -6.67 -0.12
N SER A 105 18.53 -7.80 0.28
CA SER A 105 19.51 -8.55 -0.53
C SER A 105 18.85 -9.48 -1.55
N ARG A 106 17.54 -9.74 -1.43
CA ARG A 106 16.79 -10.57 -2.37
C ARG A 106 16.54 -9.81 -3.67
N GLY A 107 16.46 -10.55 -4.78
CA GLY A 107 16.04 -9.98 -6.06
C GLY A 107 14.64 -9.37 -6.00
N ILE A 108 13.69 -10.04 -5.32
CA ILE A 108 12.32 -9.54 -5.10
C ILE A 108 11.94 -9.76 -3.64
N ASP A 109 11.47 -8.70 -2.99
CA ASP A 109 10.85 -8.75 -1.67
C ASP A 109 9.74 -7.69 -1.50
N PHE A 110 8.95 -7.84 -0.43
CA PHE A 110 7.72 -7.10 -0.22
C PHE A 110 7.79 -6.27 1.07
N LEU A 111 7.55 -4.98 0.91
CA LEU A 111 7.21 -4.11 2.02
C LEU A 111 5.70 -4.24 2.25
N VAL A 112 5.31 -4.74 3.41
CA VAL A 112 3.90 -4.98 3.76
C VAL A 112 3.52 -4.24 5.04
N HIS A 113 2.29 -3.77 5.09
CA HIS A 113 1.71 -3.20 6.30
C HIS A 113 0.96 -4.30 7.08
N SER A 114 1.69 -5.25 7.67
CA SER A 114 1.06 -6.27 8.52
C SER A 114 0.77 -5.68 9.91
N ARG A 115 -0.50 -5.70 10.34
CA ARG A 115 -0.86 -5.25 11.71
C ARG A 115 -0.77 -6.38 12.73
N GLU A 116 -0.67 -7.63 12.29
CA GLU A 116 -0.49 -8.79 13.17
C GLU A 116 0.95 -8.88 13.67
N ALA A 117 1.93 -8.60 12.80
CA ALA A 117 3.35 -8.64 13.14
C ALA A 117 3.84 -7.41 13.92
N HIS A 118 3.02 -6.35 14.04
CA HIS A 118 3.51 -5.04 14.48
C HIS A 118 2.55 -4.34 15.46
N ARG A 119 3.13 -3.56 16.39
CA ARG A 119 2.39 -2.84 17.43
C ARG A 119 1.26 -1.97 16.86
N LYS A 120 0.13 -1.90 17.58
CA LYS A 120 -0.98 -0.98 17.26
C LYS A 120 -0.43 0.46 17.09
N ARG A 121 -0.85 1.16 16.02
CA ARG A 121 -0.41 2.52 15.64
C ARG A 121 1.06 2.65 15.22
N SER A 122 1.73 1.56 14.85
CA SER A 122 3.04 1.62 14.18
C SER A 122 2.88 1.71 12.65
N CYS A 123 3.92 2.22 11.97
CA CYS A 123 4.06 2.14 10.51
C CYS A 123 5.26 1.23 10.21
N PRO A 124 5.04 -0.08 10.06
CA PRO A 124 6.15 -1.05 10.08
C PRO A 124 7.14 -0.91 8.93
N MET A 125 6.68 -0.34 7.82
CA MET A 125 7.48 -0.14 6.63
C MET A 125 8.33 1.14 6.69
N ILE A 126 8.15 2.00 7.71
CA ILE A 126 8.80 3.30 7.70
C ILE A 126 10.32 3.20 7.76
N SER A 127 10.85 2.35 8.65
CA SER A 127 12.28 2.12 8.80
C SER A 127 12.87 1.57 7.51
N HIS A 128 12.24 0.57 6.93
CA HIS A 128 12.68 -0.04 5.66
C HIS A 128 12.66 0.98 4.51
N ARG A 129 11.59 1.77 4.37
CA ARG A 129 11.51 2.81 3.32
C ARG A 129 12.57 3.89 3.50
N LEU A 130 12.80 4.35 4.73
CA LEU A 130 13.85 5.33 5.02
C LEU A 130 15.23 4.75 4.73
N ALA A 131 15.49 3.49 5.12
CA ALA A 131 16.74 2.80 4.83
C ALA A 131 16.99 2.68 3.32
N LEU A 132 15.96 2.36 2.52
CA LEU A 132 16.08 2.31 1.06
C LEU A 132 16.42 3.68 0.44
N ILE A 133 15.84 4.76 0.95
CA ILE A 133 16.19 6.13 0.51
C ILE A 133 17.62 6.48 0.93
N ASP A 134 18.01 6.12 2.16
CA ASP A 134 19.33 6.41 2.69
C ASP A 134 20.43 5.54 2.04
N SER A 135 20.10 4.37 1.49
CA SER A 135 21.03 3.52 0.73
C SER A 135 21.23 3.94 -0.73
N ALA A 136 20.38 4.82 -1.28
CA ALA A 136 20.52 5.27 -2.66
C ALA A 136 21.80 6.10 -2.83
N GLN A 137 22.66 5.67 -3.77
CA GLN A 137 23.98 6.25 -4.01
C GLN A 137 24.01 7.19 -5.22
N THR A 138 23.41 6.79 -6.34
CA THR A 138 23.53 7.50 -7.63
C THR A 138 22.27 8.26 -8.00
N SER A 139 21.12 7.61 -7.94
CA SER A 139 19.84 8.22 -8.24
C SER A 139 18.67 7.57 -7.51
N LEU A 140 17.60 8.34 -7.34
CA LEU A 140 16.33 7.88 -6.78
C LEU A 140 15.19 8.55 -7.56
N THR A 141 14.28 7.75 -8.11
CA THR A 141 13.02 8.25 -8.70
C THR A 141 11.87 7.88 -7.80
N VAL A 142 11.00 8.85 -7.52
CA VAL A 142 9.83 8.67 -6.67
C VAL A 142 8.58 9.08 -7.44
N GLU A 143 7.77 8.09 -7.78
CA GLU A 143 6.46 8.26 -8.43
C GLU A 143 5.37 8.10 -7.35
N MET A 144 4.64 9.16 -7.01
CA MET A 144 3.57 9.07 -6.01
C MET A 144 2.52 10.17 -6.11
N ALA A 145 1.26 9.81 -5.87
CA ALA A 145 0.17 10.77 -5.82
C ALA A 145 0.33 11.83 -4.71
N TYR A 146 0.92 11.46 -3.56
CA TYR A 146 1.08 12.36 -2.42
C TYR A 146 2.36 12.09 -1.62
N LEU A 147 3.13 13.15 -1.36
CA LEU A 147 4.29 13.14 -0.46
C LEU A 147 4.04 14.05 0.76
N GLY A 148 3.51 13.49 1.85
CA GLY A 148 3.10 14.27 3.03
C GLY A 148 3.92 14.05 4.31
N ASP A 149 4.67 12.95 4.42
CA ASP A 149 5.41 12.65 5.65
C ASP A 149 6.78 13.33 5.64
N ARG A 150 6.97 14.29 6.57
CA ARG A 150 8.20 15.08 6.71
C ARG A 150 9.46 14.22 6.86
N ARG A 151 9.35 12.99 7.37
CA ARG A 151 10.50 12.08 7.52
C ARG A 151 11.03 11.63 6.16
N PHE A 152 10.14 11.34 5.21
CA PHE A 152 10.55 11.00 3.84
C PHE A 152 11.10 12.23 3.13
N THR A 153 10.47 13.41 3.26
CA THR A 153 11.01 14.66 2.71
C THR A 153 12.43 14.95 3.21
N ALA A 154 12.67 14.79 4.52
CA ALA A 154 14.00 14.96 5.10
C ALA A 154 15.00 13.91 4.58
N ALA A 155 14.58 12.66 4.38
CA ALA A 155 15.43 11.61 3.83
C ALA A 155 15.80 11.88 2.36
N LEU A 156 14.85 12.33 1.55
CA LEU A 156 15.11 12.74 0.16
C LEU A 156 16.08 13.93 0.11
N ALA A 157 15.90 14.93 0.98
CA ALA A 157 16.83 16.05 1.08
C ALA A 157 18.25 15.60 1.45
N ARG A 158 18.39 14.68 2.42
CA ARG A 158 19.70 14.08 2.75
C ARG A 158 20.30 13.34 1.54
N ALA A 159 19.51 12.62 0.75
CA ALA A 159 19.99 11.95 -0.44
C ALA A 159 20.57 12.95 -1.45
N VAL A 160 19.90 14.08 -1.70
CA VAL A 160 20.43 15.16 -2.54
C VAL A 160 21.75 15.71 -1.99
N THR A 161 21.84 15.96 -0.67
CA THR A 161 23.10 16.43 -0.05
C THR A 161 24.26 15.45 -0.23
N ARG A 162 23.98 14.14 -0.28
CA ARG A 162 25.00 13.11 -0.57
C ARG A 162 25.41 13.05 -2.05
N GLY A 163 24.81 13.85 -2.93
CA GLY A 163 25.05 13.84 -4.37
C GLY A 163 24.17 12.86 -5.17
N CYS A 164 23.16 12.25 -4.54
CA CYS A 164 22.22 11.37 -5.24
C CYS A 164 21.22 12.20 -6.05
N ALA A 165 21.04 11.86 -7.32
CA ALA A 165 20.08 12.52 -8.20
C ALA A 165 18.64 12.09 -7.85
N VAL A 166 17.88 12.96 -7.19
CA VAL A 166 16.47 12.70 -6.82
C VAL A 166 15.52 13.31 -7.85
N ARG A 167 14.61 12.50 -8.39
CA ARG A 167 13.57 12.91 -9.35
C ARG A 167 12.19 12.53 -8.81
N GLY A 168 11.19 13.35 -9.09
CA GLY A 168 9.79 13.05 -8.77
C GLY A 168 8.87 13.44 -9.91
N TRP A 169 7.78 12.70 -10.03
CA TRP A 169 6.67 12.96 -10.95
C TRP A 169 5.34 12.70 -10.21
#